data_AF-A0A0P9NBW1-F1
#
_entry.id   AF-A0A0P9NBW1-F1
#
_cell.length_a   1.000
_cell.length_b   1.000
_cell.length_c   1.000
_cell.angle_alpha   90.00
_cell.angle_beta   90.00
_cell.angle_gamma   90.00
#
_symmetry.space_group_name_H-M   'P 1'
#
loop_
_entity.id
_entity.type
_entity.pdbx_description
1 polymer ?
#
loop_
_entity_poly.entity_id
_entity_poly.type
_entity_poly.pdbx_seq_one_letter_code
_entity_poly.pdbx_strand_id
1 'polypeptide(L)'
;MISMPALTEETRKGFTKQARDAAEDARVAVRNIRRDALSQLKDLVKEKEISEDEERRAADDVQKLTDKFVAEIEVSVKQKEADLMAV
;
A
#
# COMPACT_ATOMS: atom_id res chain seq x y z
N MET A 1 -32.17 6.60 -10.78
CA MET A 1 -30.78 6.17 -11.08
C MET A 1 -30.16 7.27 -11.92
N ILE A 2 -29.12 7.95 -11.42
CA ILE A 2 -28.41 8.95 -12.24
C ILE A 2 -27.53 8.16 -13.19
N SER A 3 -27.87 8.18 -14.48
CA SER A 3 -27.05 7.62 -15.55
C SER A 3 -25.79 8.46 -15.67
N MET A 4 -24.63 7.94 -15.27
CA MET A 4 -23.37 8.59 -15.59
C MET A 4 -23.13 8.50 -17.11
N PRO A 5 -22.76 9.62 -17.76
CA PRO A 5 -22.40 9.59 -19.17
C PRO A 5 -21.19 8.66 -19.38
N ALA A 6 -21.16 7.98 -20.52
CA ALA A 6 -20.04 7.13 -20.89
C ALA A 6 -18.75 7.98 -20.94
N LEU A 7 -17.71 7.52 -20.26
CA LEU A 7 -16.41 8.20 -20.27
C LEU A 7 -15.79 8.11 -21.66
N THR A 8 -15.25 9.23 -22.15
CA THR A 8 -14.41 9.25 -23.36
C THR A 8 -13.11 8.52 -23.10
N GLU A 9 -12.42 8.09 -24.16
CA GLU A 9 -11.13 7.42 -24.05
C GLU A 9 -10.07 8.29 -23.34
N GLU A 10 -10.07 9.60 -23.61
CA GLU A 10 -9.19 10.57 -22.95
C GLU A 10 -9.45 10.63 -21.44
N THR A 11 -10.71 10.69 -21.02
CA THR A 11 -11.08 10.70 -19.60
C THR A 11 -10.71 9.38 -18.91
N ARG A 12 -10.91 8.23 -19.57
CA ARG A 12 -10.49 6.90 -19.05
C ARG A 12 -8.98 6.83 -18.83
N LYS A 13 -8.19 7.33 -19.79
CA LYS A 13 -6.72 7.43 -19.65
C LYS A 13 -6.31 8.35 -18.49
N GLY A 14 -6.98 9.49 -18.33
CA GLY A 14 -6.75 10.41 -17.21
C GLY A 14 -6.97 9.76 -15.85
N PHE A 15 -8.10 9.07 -15.66
CA PHE A 15 -8.38 8.37 -14.41
C PHE A 15 -7.47 7.17 -14.16
N THR A 16 -7.06 6.46 -15.22
CA THR A 16 -6.07 5.38 -15.12
C THR A 16 -4.75 5.90 -14.56
N LYS A 17 -4.29 7.05 -15.07
CA LYS A 17 -3.06 7.69 -14.55
C LYS A 17 -3.22 8.07 -13.07
N GLN A 18 -4.33 8.71 -12.70
CA GLN A 18 -4.58 9.08 -11.30
C GLN A 18 -4.61 7.87 -10.36
N ALA A 19 -5.20 6.75 -10.80
CA ALA A 19 -5.22 5.51 -10.02
C ALA A 19 -3.81 4.95 -9.79
N ARG A 20 -2.92 5.03 -10.80
CA ARG A 20 -1.52 4.62 -10.68
C ARG A 20 -0.73 5.49 -9.72
N ASP A 21 -0.90 6.82 -9.84
CA ASP A 21 -0.22 7.80 -8.99
C ASP A 21 -0.62 7.56 -7.52
N ALA A 22 -1.92 7.42 -7.25
CA ALA A 22 -2.43 7.11 -5.91
C ALA A 22 -1.90 5.76 -5.38
N ALA A 23 -1.77 4.75 -6.24
CA ALA A 23 -1.21 3.46 -5.84
C ALA A 23 0.29 3.55 -5.49
N GLU A 24 1.06 4.41 -6.18
CA GLU A 24 2.47 4.62 -5.82
C GLU A 24 2.61 5.36 -4.50
N ASP A 25 1.82 6.43 -4.29
CA ASP A 25 1.80 7.15 -3.02
C ASP A 25 1.45 6.22 -1.84
N ALA A 26 0.47 5.33 -2.03
CA ALA A 26 0.11 4.32 -1.04
C ALA A 26 1.26 3.35 -0.75
N ARG A 27 1.97 2.86 -1.79
CA ARG A 27 3.15 1.99 -1.60
C ARG A 27 4.28 2.71 -0.86
N VAL A 28 4.52 3.97 -1.16
CA VAL A 28 5.51 4.81 -0.45
C VAL A 28 5.12 4.96 1.02
N ALA A 29 3.84 5.26 1.31
CA ALA A 29 3.34 5.38 2.68
C ALA A 29 3.55 4.09 3.48
N VAL A 30 3.20 2.92 2.92
CA VAL A 30 3.40 1.61 3.55
C VAL A 30 4.89 1.37 3.86
N ARG A 31 5.80 1.70 2.93
CA ARG A 31 7.26 1.56 3.15
C ARG A 31 7.79 2.49 4.24
N ASN A 32 7.26 3.71 4.34
CA ASN A 32 7.63 4.65 5.39
C ASN A 32 7.18 4.15 6.76
N ILE A 33 5.92 3.71 6.88
CA ILE A 33 5.40 3.13 8.13
C ILE A 33 6.23 1.91 8.56
N ARG A 34 6.60 1.04 7.62
CA ARG A 34 7.50 -0.10 7.91
C ARG A 34 8.82 0.39 8.50
N ARG A 35 9.45 1.39 7.89
CA ARG A 35 10.73 1.93 8.36
C ARG A 35 10.60 2.47 9.78
N ASP A 36 9.54 3.21 10.06
CA ASP A 36 9.30 3.80 11.38
C ASP A 36 9.05 2.70 12.43
N ALA A 37 8.24 1.69 12.10
CA ALA A 37 8.01 0.54 12.97
C ALA A 37 9.31 -0.22 13.30
N LEU A 38 10.16 -0.50 12.29
CA LEU A 38 11.45 -1.14 12.50
C LEU A 38 12.41 -0.27 13.34
N SER A 39 12.33 1.06 13.24
CA SER A 39 13.11 1.95 14.10
C SER A 39 12.63 1.86 15.55
N GLN A 40 11.31 1.87 15.77
CA GLN A 40 10.73 1.75 17.11
C GLN A 40 11.10 0.44 17.78
N LEU A 41 11.07 -0.69 17.05
CA LEU A 41 11.51 -1.99 17.58
C LEU A 41 12.96 -1.94 18.09
N LYS A 42 13.86 -1.30 17.33
CA LYS A 42 15.26 -1.13 17.75
C LYS A 42 15.41 -0.27 18.98
N ASP A 43 14.58 0.76 19.12
CA ASP A 43 14.61 1.64 20.29
C ASP A 43 14.09 0.91 21.53
N LEU A 44 13.03 0.09 21.41
CA LEU A 44 12.52 -0.77 22.50
C LEU A 44 13.58 -1.78 23.00
N VAL A 45 14.40 -2.34 22.10
CA VAL A 45 15.52 -3.21 22.50
C VAL A 45 16.56 -2.44 23.31
N LYS A 46 16.92 -1.22 22.89
CA LYS A 46 17.88 -0.37 23.63
C LYS A 46 17.35 0.01 25.01
N GLU A 47 16.06 0.27 25.10
CA GLU A 47 15.35 0.58 26.35
C GLU A 47 15.14 -0.65 27.23
N LYS A 48 15.46 -1.86 26.72
CA LYS A 48 15.30 -3.16 27.38
C LYS A 48 13.83 -3.50 27.69
N GLU A 49 12.90 -2.92 26.94
CA GLU A 49 11.47 -3.23 27.00
C GLU A 49 11.13 -4.54 26.27
N ILE A 50 11.94 -4.89 25.27
CA ILE A 50 11.87 -6.18 24.55
C ILE A 50 13.26 -6.81 24.38
N SER A 51 13.31 -8.11 24.19
CA SER A 51 14.52 -8.86 23.83
C SER A 51 14.85 -8.80 22.33
N GLU A 52 16.09 -9.11 21.95
CA GLU A 52 16.48 -9.22 20.52
C GLU A 52 15.70 -10.30 19.77
N ASP A 53 15.27 -11.36 20.45
CA ASP A 53 14.47 -12.42 19.83
C ASP A 53 13.03 -11.96 19.55
N GLU A 54 12.45 -11.15 20.45
CA GLU A 54 11.17 -10.49 20.23
C GLU A 54 11.25 -9.44 19.11
N GLU A 55 12.34 -8.67 19.03
CA GLU A 55 12.59 -7.73 17.93
C GLU A 55 12.57 -8.44 16.57
N ARG A 56 13.28 -9.56 16.45
CA ARG A 56 13.35 -10.35 15.21
C ARG A 56 11.97 -10.88 14.81
N ARG A 57 11.22 -11.44 15.76
CA ARG A 57 9.86 -11.94 15.51
C ARG A 57 8.92 -10.82 15.08
N ALA A 58 8.96 -9.68 15.76
CA ALA A 58 8.13 -8.52 15.41
C ALA A 58 8.51 -7.93 14.05
N ALA A 59 9.81 -7.89 13.71
CA ALA A 59 10.28 -7.43 12.40
C ALA A 59 9.77 -8.33 11.26
N ASP A 60 9.76 -9.65 11.45
CA ASP A 60 9.19 -10.60 10.49
C ASP A 60 7.69 -10.36 10.29
N ASP A 61 6.94 -10.10 11.35
CA ASP A 61 5.51 -9.83 11.27
C ASP A 61 5.21 -8.48 10.59
N VAL A 62 6.00 -7.45 10.90
CA VAL A 62 5.96 -6.16 10.19
C VAL A 62 6.23 -6.35 8.69
N GLN A 63 7.18 -7.21 8.32
CA GLN A 63 7.48 -7.50 6.92
C GLN A 63 6.31 -8.23 6.24
N LYS A 64 5.71 -9.26 6.86
CA LYS A 64 4.51 -9.94 6.34
C LYS A 64 3.35 -8.98 6.12
N LEU A 65 3.10 -8.06 7.06
CA LEU A 65 2.06 -7.04 6.94
C LEU A 65 2.34 -6.08 5.79
N THR A 66 3.59 -5.64 5.66
CA THR A 66 4.03 -4.77 4.55
C THR A 66 3.74 -5.45 3.20
N ASP A 67 4.16 -6.71 3.04
CA ASP A 67 3.99 -7.44 1.79
C ASP A 67 2.52 -7.68 1.46
N LYS A 68 1.71 -7.99 2.48
CA LYS A 68 0.26 -8.12 2.34
C LYS A 68 -0.37 -6.84 1.79
N PHE A 69 -0.10 -5.69 2.40
CA PHE A 69 -0.73 -4.43 1.98
C PHE A 69 -0.22 -3.94 0.62
N VAL A 70 1.05 -4.19 0.29
CA VAL A 70 1.56 -3.91 -1.07
C VAL A 70 0.80 -4.75 -2.10
N ALA A 71 0.58 -6.04 -1.84
CA ALA A 71 -0.19 -6.91 -2.72
C ALA A 71 -1.66 -6.45 -2.86
N GLU A 72 -2.29 -6.03 -1.76
CA GLU A 72 -3.66 -5.49 -1.79
C GLU A 72 -3.75 -4.20 -2.62
N ILE A 73 -2.76 -3.31 -2.55
CA ILE A 73 -2.68 -2.11 -3.39
C ILE A 73 -2.57 -2.51 -4.87
N GLU A 74 -1.73 -3.50 -5.21
CA GLU A 74 -1.59 -3.99 -6.59
C GLU A 74 -2.90 -4.58 -7.14
N VAL A 75 -3.61 -5.36 -6.33
CA VAL A 75 -4.92 -5.92 -6.71
C VAL A 75 -5.92 -4.79 -6.94
N SER A 76 -5.97 -3.82 -6.03
CA SER A 76 -6.92 -2.71 -6.10
C SER A 76 -6.71 -1.83 -7.33
N VAL A 77 -5.46 -1.49 -7.65
CA VAL A 77 -5.17 -0.69 -8.85
C VAL A 77 -5.49 -1.46 -10.13
N LYS A 78 -5.16 -2.75 -10.21
CA LYS A 78 -5.48 -3.60 -11.38
C LYS A 78 -6.99 -3.71 -11.60
N GLN A 79 -7.76 -3.91 -10.53
CA GLN A 79 -9.23 -3.91 -10.60
C GLN A 79 -9.75 -2.57 -11.10
N LYS A 80 -9.24 -1.46 -10.57
CA LYS A 80 -9.66 -0.12 -10.98
C LYS A 80 -9.33 0.17 -12.45
N GLU A 81 -8.18 -0.27 -12.93
CA GLU A 81 -7.80 -0.16 -14.34
C GLU A 81 -8.72 -0.99 -15.24
N ALA A 82 -9.04 -2.23 -14.84
CA ALA A 82 -9.96 -3.09 -15.56
C ALA A 82 -11.36 -2.47 -15.65
N ASP A 83 -11.91 -1.95 -14.55
CA ASP A 83 -13.21 -1.28 -14.52
C ASP A 83 -13.24 -0.03 -15.40
N LEU A 84 -12.15 0.73 -15.44
CA LEU A 84 -12.03 1.92 -16.29
C LEU A 84 -11.92 1.59 -17.78
N MET A 85 -11.51 0.36 -18.14
CA MET A 85 -11.40 -0.09 -19.53
C MET A 85 -12.56 -0.99 -19.97
N ALA A 86 -13.27 -1.60 -19.03
CA ALA A 86 -14.52 -2.30 -19.27
C ALA A 86 -15.59 -1.29 -19.74
N VAL A 87 -16.32 -1.66 -20.78
CA VAL A 87 -17.46 -0.91 -21.34
C VAL A 87 -18.74 -1.63 -20.95
#